data_AF-A0A382ZLD7-F1
#
_entry.id   AF-A0A382ZLD7-F1
#
_cell.length_a   1.000
_cell.length_b   1.000
_cell.length_c   1.000
_cell.angle_alpha   90.00
_cell.angle_beta   90.00
_cell.angle_gamma   90.00
#
_symmetry.space_group_name_H-M   'P 1'
#
loop_
_entity.id
_entity.type
_entity.pdbx_description
1 polymer ?
#
loop_
_entity_poly.entity_id
_entity_poly.type
_entity_poly.pdbx_seq_one_letter_code
_entity_poly.pdbx_strand_id
1 'polypeptide(L)'
;LSSQFLIDNAAPEVLPALKNPPPKGGAIVEITTEDTFSIIRSAEYILDGEEPVGIFPRDFLFDAGKETFQIELTGLNPGTHSLIVNTTDDRGNRGTAQTTFDVE
;
A
#
# COMPACT_ATOMS: atom_id res chain seq x y z
N LEU A 1 -27.73 -19.67 -25.34
CA LEU A 1 -27.94 -18.50 -24.45
C LEU A 1 -26.69 -18.38 -23.57
N SER A 2 -26.06 -17.20 -23.48
CA SER A 2 -24.97 -16.98 -22.52
C SER A 2 -25.55 -16.57 -21.16
N SER A 3 -24.88 -16.95 -20.07
CA SER A 3 -25.18 -16.47 -18.72
C SER A 3 -24.54 -15.10 -18.48
N GLN A 4 -25.19 -14.28 -17.65
CA GLN A 4 -24.61 -13.04 -17.16
C GLN A 4 -23.48 -13.33 -16.15
N PHE A 5 -22.51 -12.44 -16.04
CA PHE A 5 -21.44 -12.48 -15.04
C PHE A 5 -21.21 -11.09 -14.46
N LEU A 6 -20.82 -11.02 -13.19
CA LEU A 6 -20.47 -9.77 -12.51
C LEU A 6 -19.04 -9.37 -12.92
N ILE A 7 -18.83 -8.08 -13.21
CA ILE A 7 -17.50 -7.50 -13.41
C ILE A 7 -17.28 -6.52 -12.27
N ASP A 8 -16.16 -6.68 -11.57
CA ASP A 8 -15.69 -5.67 -10.64
C ASP A 8 -14.86 -4.62 -11.39
N ASN A 9 -15.12 -3.36 -11.06
CA ASN A 9 -14.45 -2.17 -11.60
C ASN A 9 -14.10 -1.16 -10.50
N ALA A 10 -14.28 -1.52 -9.23
CA ALA A 10 -13.88 -0.70 -8.10
C ALA A 10 -12.38 -0.89 -7.85
N ALA A 11 -11.70 0.18 -7.45
CA ALA A 11 -10.32 0.08 -7.01
C ALA A 11 -10.28 -0.24 -5.51
N PRO A 12 -9.24 -0.95 -5.04
CA PRO A 12 -9.03 -1.15 -3.61
C PRO A 12 -8.90 0.19 -2.87
N GLU A 13 -9.45 0.26 -1.66
CA GLU A 13 -9.15 1.34 -0.73
C GLU A 13 -7.75 1.13 -0.13
N VAL A 14 -6.97 2.20 0.06
CA VAL A 14 -5.61 2.14 0.62
C VAL A 14 -5.48 3.13 1.77
N LEU A 15 -5.14 2.62 2.95
CA LEU A 15 -5.10 3.37 4.21
C LEU A 15 -3.71 3.25 4.86
N PRO A 16 -2.76 4.14 4.53
CA PRO A 16 -1.48 4.22 5.21
C PRO A 16 -1.59 4.93 6.56
N ALA A 17 -0.91 4.40 7.57
CA ALA A 17 -0.85 4.93 8.94
C ALA A 17 0.60 4.92 9.46
N LEU A 18 1.07 6.08 9.93
CA LEU A 18 2.39 6.22 10.53
C LEU A 18 2.39 5.70 11.97
N LYS A 19 3.38 4.88 12.33
CA LYS A 19 3.63 4.56 13.74
C LYS A 19 4.29 5.72 14.45
N ASN A 20 3.81 5.98 15.67
CA ASN A 20 4.36 6.95 16.59
C ASN A 20 4.77 6.28 17.92
N PRO A 21 5.92 6.63 18.51
CA PRO A 21 6.92 7.55 17.95
C PRO A 21 7.66 6.94 16.73
N PRO A 22 8.16 7.76 15.79
CA PRO A 22 8.95 7.27 14.68
C PRO A 22 10.33 6.76 15.15
N PRO A 23 10.95 5.82 14.42
CA PRO A 23 12.35 5.46 14.64
C PRO A 23 13.27 6.65 14.29
N LYS A 24 14.46 6.67 14.88
CA LYS A 24 15.46 7.71 14.58
C LYS A 24 15.91 7.61 13.12
N GLY A 25 15.85 8.73 12.38
CA GLY A 25 16.28 8.77 10.98
C GLY A 25 15.40 7.95 10.03
N GLY A 26 14.10 7.79 10.34
CA GLY A 26 13.22 6.93 9.56
C GLY A 26 11.73 7.00 9.93
N ALA A 27 10.95 6.08 9.38
CA ALA A 27 9.52 5.92 9.65
C ALA A 27 9.10 4.45 9.55
N ILE A 28 8.03 4.09 10.27
CA ILE A 28 7.33 2.82 10.07
C ILE A 28 5.92 3.15 9.62
N VAL A 29 5.51 2.61 8.47
CA VAL A 29 4.17 2.80 7.90
C VAL A 29 3.44 1.45 7.88
N GLU A 30 2.32 1.39 8.59
CA GLU A 30 1.36 0.29 8.47
C GLU A 30 0.36 0.65 7.38
N ILE A 31 0.07 -0.29 6.49
CA ILE A 31 -0.90 -0.09 5.42
C ILE A 31 -1.99 -1.15 5.58
N THR A 32 -3.24 -0.73 5.54
CA THR A 32 -4.37 -1.62 5.29
C THR A 32 -4.92 -1.29 3.91
N THR A 33 -5.19 -2.32 3.11
CA THR A 33 -5.93 -2.18 1.86
C THR A 33 -7.10 -3.14 1.87
N GLU A 34 -8.21 -2.74 1.27
CA GLU A 34 -9.43 -3.53 1.25
C GLU A 34 -10.16 -3.34 -0.08
N ASP A 35 -10.56 -4.45 -0.68
CA ASP A 35 -11.46 -4.54 -1.81
C ASP A 35 -12.62 -5.49 -1.48
N THR A 36 -13.82 -5.18 -1.97
CA THR A 36 -15.05 -5.91 -1.64
C THR A 36 -15.25 -7.15 -2.50
N PHE A 37 -14.80 -7.14 -3.76
CA PHE A 37 -15.16 -8.15 -4.75
C PHE A 37 -13.95 -8.86 -5.39
N SER A 38 -12.75 -8.33 -5.16
CA SER A 38 -11.50 -8.85 -5.73
C SER A 38 -10.47 -9.09 -4.63
N ILE A 39 -9.57 -10.05 -4.85
CA ILE A 39 -8.39 -10.20 -3.97
C ILE A 39 -7.34 -9.17 -4.36
N ILE A 40 -6.55 -8.73 -3.39
CA ILE A 40 -5.39 -7.90 -3.67
C ILE A 40 -4.31 -8.76 -4.31
N ARG A 41 -3.72 -8.26 -5.39
CA ARG A 41 -2.78 -9.02 -6.23
C ARG A 41 -1.35 -8.52 -6.15
N SER A 42 -1.16 -7.23 -5.94
CA SER A 42 0.15 -6.62 -5.80
C SER A 42 0.08 -5.32 -5.01
N ALA A 43 1.19 -4.96 -4.37
CA ALA A 43 1.37 -3.68 -3.71
C ALA A 43 2.80 -3.16 -3.90
N GLU A 44 2.95 -1.84 -3.99
CA GLU A 44 4.23 -1.15 -4.12
C GLU A 44 4.17 0.19 -3.36
N TYR A 45 5.33 0.71 -2.97
CA TYR A 45 5.46 2.09 -2.52
C TYR A 45 6.47 2.88 -3.36
N ILE A 46 6.30 4.19 -3.37
CA ILE A 46 7.23 5.16 -3.96
C ILE A 46 7.58 6.15 -2.85
N LEU A 47 8.87 6.20 -2.50
CA LEU A 47 9.41 7.16 -1.53
C LEU A 47 10.02 8.32 -2.30
N ASP A 48 9.56 9.55 -2.02
CA ASP A 48 10.08 10.80 -2.60
C ASP A 48 10.15 10.85 -4.13
N GLY A 49 9.29 10.09 -4.81
CA GLY A 49 9.24 10.04 -6.27
C GLY A 49 10.31 9.15 -6.91
N GLU A 50 11.03 8.36 -6.12
CA GLU A 50 11.98 7.35 -6.60
C GLU A 50 11.28 6.17 -7.29
N GLU A 51 12.07 5.19 -7.75
CA GLU A 51 11.55 3.97 -8.37
C GLU A 51 10.62 3.18 -7.42
N PRO A 52 9.50 2.60 -7.92
CA PRO A 52 8.59 1.81 -7.11
C PRO A 52 9.26 0.58 -6.49
N VAL A 53 8.98 0.32 -5.22
CA VAL A 53 9.45 -0.85 -4.48
C VAL A 53 8.25 -1.74 -4.13
N GLY A 54 8.27 -2.98 -4.62
CA GLY A 54 7.25 -3.97 -4.31
C GLY A 54 7.28 -4.39 -2.84
N ILE A 55 6.10 -4.57 -2.25
CA ILE A 55 5.91 -4.99 -0.86
C ILE A 55 5.01 -6.22 -0.78
N PHE A 56 5.22 -7.02 0.27
CA PHE A 56 4.44 -8.23 0.53
C PHE A 56 3.51 -8.04 1.72
N PRO A 57 2.34 -8.71 1.72
CA PRO A 57 1.49 -8.80 2.89
C PRO A 57 2.25 -9.36 4.09
N ARG A 58 1.76 -9.07 5.30
CA ARG A 58 2.42 -9.50 6.55
C ARG A 58 2.54 -11.01 6.70
N ASP A 59 1.64 -11.77 6.09
CA ASP A 59 1.65 -13.23 6.05
C ASP A 59 2.34 -13.78 4.78
N PHE A 60 2.88 -12.89 3.94
CA PHE A 60 3.58 -13.16 2.70
C PHE A 60 2.74 -13.74 1.56
N LEU A 61 1.41 -13.70 1.65
CA LEU A 61 0.51 -14.24 0.63
C LEU A 61 -0.49 -13.16 0.18
N PHE A 62 -0.72 -13.07 -1.13
CA PHE A 62 -1.77 -12.25 -1.71
C PHE A 62 -3.00 -13.13 -1.96
N ASP A 63 -3.81 -13.35 -0.93
CA ASP A 63 -4.92 -14.30 -0.98
C ASP A 63 -6.24 -13.77 -0.39
N ALA A 64 -6.26 -12.53 0.10
CA ALA A 64 -7.43 -11.88 0.64
C ALA A 64 -7.82 -10.58 -0.11
N GLY A 65 -9.10 -10.22 -0.02
CA GLY A 65 -9.57 -8.89 -0.41
C GLY A 65 -9.11 -7.79 0.55
N LYS A 66 -8.73 -8.17 1.78
CA LYS A 66 -8.16 -7.28 2.79
C LYS A 66 -6.75 -7.73 3.14
N GLU A 67 -5.77 -6.89 2.85
CA GLU A 67 -4.36 -7.16 3.14
C GLU A 67 -3.76 -6.10 4.07
N THR A 68 -2.74 -6.51 4.82
CA THR A 68 -1.96 -5.57 5.66
C THR A 68 -0.48 -5.66 5.35
N PHE A 69 0.20 -4.51 5.35
CA PHE A 69 1.62 -4.37 5.03
C PHE A 69 2.33 -3.55 6.12
N GLN A 70 3.64 -3.73 6.22
CA GLN A 70 4.52 -2.88 7.01
C GLN A 70 5.73 -2.50 6.19
N ILE A 71 6.01 -1.20 6.11
CA ILE A 71 7.21 -0.65 5.50
C ILE A 71 8.06 -0.06 6.62
N GLU A 72 9.33 -0.43 6.66
CA GLU A 72 10.34 0.17 7.53
C GLU A 72 11.30 0.99 6.66
N LEU A 73 11.26 2.31 6.84
CA LEU A 73 12.12 3.26 6.13
C LEU A 73 13.22 3.71 7.09
N THR A 74 14.47 3.58 6.67
CA THR A 74 15.64 3.87 7.52
C THR A 74 16.70 4.64 6.74
N GLY A 75 17.53 5.41 7.45
CA GLY A 75 18.64 6.13 6.81
C GLY A 75 18.17 7.32 5.99
N LEU A 76 17.01 7.89 6.34
CA LEU A 76 16.47 9.08 5.71
C LEU A 76 17.19 10.31 6.24
N ASN A 77 17.39 11.30 5.36
CA ASN A 77 17.90 12.60 5.76
C ASN A 77 16.85 13.34 6.60
N PRO A 78 17.24 14.26 7.49
CA PRO A 78 16.26 15.10 8.18
C PRO A 78 15.43 15.95 7.19
N GLY A 79 14.12 16.04 7.42
CA GLY A 79 13.18 16.78 6.57
C GLY A 79 11.85 16.05 6.33
N THR A 80 11.00 16.66 5.52
CA THR A 80 9.71 16.08 5.12
C THR A 80 9.90 15.09 3.97
N HIS A 81 9.36 13.89 4.14
CA HIS A 81 9.33 12.83 3.14
C HIS A 81 7.89 12.54 2.71
N SER A 82 7.75 12.05 1.48
CA SER A 82 6.48 11.63 0.88
C SER A 82 6.49 10.15 0.55
N LEU A 83 5.40 9.46 0.87
CA LEU A 83 5.21 8.05 0.56
C LEU A 83 3.89 7.88 -0.18
N ILE A 84 3.98 7.41 -1.41
CA ILE A 84 2.83 6.96 -2.19
C ILE A 84 2.76 5.44 -2.07
N VAL A 85 1.57 4.90 -1.84
CA VAL A 85 1.30 3.46 -1.80
C VAL A 85 0.31 3.15 -2.90
N ASN A 86 0.61 2.12 -3.69
CA ASN A 86 -0.30 1.60 -4.70
C ASN A 86 -0.62 0.14 -4.41
N THR A 87 -1.88 -0.24 -4.59
CA THR A 87 -2.33 -1.63 -4.56
C THR A 87 -3.11 -1.91 -5.83
N THR A 88 -3.09 -3.15 -6.28
CA THR A 88 -3.84 -3.58 -7.48
C THR A 88 -4.50 -4.90 -7.17
N ASP A 89 -5.79 -5.03 -7.53
CA ASP A 89 -6.56 -6.25 -7.35
C ASP A 89 -6.34 -7.27 -8.48
N ASP A 90 -7.02 -8.42 -8.42
CA ASP A 90 -6.94 -9.45 -9.45
C ASP A 90 -7.66 -9.12 -10.77
N ARG A 91 -8.41 -8.01 -10.81
CA ARG A 91 -9.04 -7.44 -12.03
C ARG A 91 -8.23 -6.34 -12.67
N GLY A 92 -7.14 -5.92 -12.03
CA GLY A 92 -6.26 -4.85 -12.49
C GLY A 92 -6.72 -3.45 -12.09
N ASN A 93 -7.71 -3.31 -11.20
CA ASN A 93 -8.07 -2.02 -10.63
C ASN A 93 -7.00 -1.58 -9.64
N ARG A 94 -6.59 -0.32 -9.73
CA ARG A 94 -5.48 0.24 -8.92
C ARG A 94 -5.98 1.25 -7.90
N GLY A 95 -5.73 0.97 -6.63
CA GLY A 95 -5.89 1.90 -5.52
C GLY A 95 -4.59 2.66 -5.23
N THR A 96 -4.69 3.93 -4.86
CA THR A 96 -3.52 4.76 -4.53
C THR A 96 -3.83 5.66 -3.32
N ALA A 97 -2.89 5.76 -2.39
CA ALA A 97 -2.91 6.74 -1.31
C ALA A 97 -1.54 7.38 -1.13
N GLN A 98 -1.52 8.60 -0.62
CA GLN A 98 -0.29 9.33 -0.29
C GLN A 98 -0.30 9.75 1.17
N THR A 99 0.84 9.66 1.83
CA THR A 99 1.08 10.23 3.15
C THR A 99 2.43 10.95 3.18
N THR A 100 2.62 11.81 4.18
CA THR A 100 3.86 12.57 4.41
C THR A 100 4.26 12.48 5.86
N PHE A 101 5.56 12.48 6.14
CA PHE A 101 6.09 12.42 7.50
C PHE A 101 7.41 13.19 7.59
N ASP A 102 7.73 13.71 8.77
CA ASP A 102 8.98 14.40 9.05
C ASP A 102 9.97 13.46 9.74
N VAL A 103 11.23 13.56 9.34
CA VAL A 103 12.37 12.88 9.96
C VAL A 103 13.27 13.92 10.62
N GLU A 104 13.67 13.65 11.86
CA GLU A 104 14.59 14.48 12.66
C GLU A 104 16.02 13.91 12.72
#